data_AF-A0AAE8M9U9-F1
#
_entry.id   AF-A0AAE8M9U9-F1
#
_cell.length_a   1.000
_cell.length_b   1.000
_cell.length_c   1.000
_cell.angle_alpha   90.00
_cell.angle_beta   90.00
_cell.angle_gamma   90.00
#
_symmetry.space_group_name_H-M   'P 1'
#
loop_
_entity.id
_entity.type
_entity.pdbx_description
1 polymer ?
#
loop_
_entity_poly.entity_id
_entity_poly.type
_entity_poly.pdbx_seq_one_letter_code
_entity_poly.pdbx_strand_id
1 'polypeptide(L)'
;MGYIYPVLCFPNHPFEVQTFIGIYSWLGLLLDDEAPNHLDDFQKFHERFCAGEKQPVPLLQGWADLLKLSFKYWDPQVAGFIVSSSLNFLNANALEARKEFGHIQRTKAGHRWAWFLREKDGVGEAFAWFTFPKALCPDISLFVEAIPDLAAWHSLTNDILSFWKEEVAGEQYNYIHNTGWYEDKDARTVFEDVIDDVKTKTQNMRLVLNGRNPYLQLLNSHMLGYISFHKLISRYKLWEVGLGEDTTDRNMKVEQKDMLTQ
;
A
#
# COMPACT_ATOMS: atom_id res chain seq x y z
N MET A 1 -1.79 -7.94 10.25
CA MET A 1 -1.38 -7.38 8.94
C MET A 1 -0.45 -8.33 8.19
N GLY A 2 0.76 -8.63 8.69
CA GLY A 2 1.78 -9.39 7.93
C GLY A 2 1.38 -10.78 7.41
N TYR A 3 0.56 -11.56 8.14
CA TYR A 3 0.07 -12.85 7.64
C TYR A 3 -1.20 -12.74 6.79
N ILE A 4 -2.17 -11.96 7.25
CA ILE A 4 -3.51 -11.89 6.64
C ILE A 4 -3.46 -11.29 5.24
N TYR A 5 -2.65 -10.24 5.06
CA TYR A 5 -2.55 -9.54 3.77
C TYR A 5 -2.15 -10.46 2.61
N PRO A 6 -1.00 -11.17 2.66
CA PRO A 6 -0.56 -11.99 1.54
C PRO A 6 -1.47 -13.20 1.29
N VAL A 7 -2.05 -13.79 2.33
CA VAL A 7 -2.95 -14.94 2.18
C VAL A 7 -4.23 -14.55 1.42
N LEU A 8 -4.78 -13.36 1.69
CA LEU A 8 -5.97 -12.89 1.01
C LEU A 8 -5.68 -12.36 -0.39
N CYS A 9 -4.63 -11.54 -0.52
CA CYS A 9 -4.30 -10.84 -1.77
C CYS A 9 -3.57 -11.73 -2.78
N PHE A 10 -2.80 -12.71 -2.31
CA PHE A 10 -1.93 -13.52 -3.17
C PHE A 10 -2.08 -15.02 -2.89
N PRO A 11 -3.32 -15.56 -2.88
CA PRO A 11 -3.59 -16.94 -2.45
C PRO A 11 -2.93 -18.00 -3.34
N ASN A 12 -2.64 -17.65 -4.59
CA ASN A 12 -2.03 -18.55 -5.58
C ASN A 12 -0.50 -18.42 -5.64
N HIS A 13 0.11 -17.49 -4.89
CA HIS A 13 1.54 -17.27 -4.93
C HIS A 13 2.30 -18.34 -4.14
N PRO A 14 3.53 -18.69 -4.52
CA PRO A 14 4.37 -19.57 -3.71
C PRO A 14 4.53 -19.03 -2.28
N PHE A 15 4.60 -19.93 -1.30
CA PHE A 15 4.66 -19.57 0.12
C PHE A 15 5.81 -18.60 0.45
N GLU A 16 6.98 -18.76 -0.17
CA GLU A 16 8.11 -17.85 0.03
C GLU A 16 7.82 -16.42 -0.48
N VAL A 17 7.04 -16.29 -1.56
CA VAL A 17 6.61 -14.99 -2.11
C VAL A 17 5.55 -14.36 -1.21
N GLN A 18 4.60 -15.15 -0.72
CA GLN A 18 3.63 -14.68 0.28
C GLN A 18 4.34 -14.20 1.56
N THR A 19 5.35 -14.95 2.01
CA THR A 19 6.18 -14.57 3.17
C THR A 19 6.91 -13.26 2.92
N PHE A 20 7.55 -13.10 1.75
CA PHE A 20 8.18 -11.84 1.35
C PHE A 20 7.20 -10.68 1.46
N ILE A 21 6.05 -10.80 0.82
CA ILE A 21 5.03 -9.74 0.77
C ILE A 21 4.50 -9.45 2.18
N GLY A 22 4.30 -10.47 3.00
CA GLY A 22 3.86 -10.32 4.38
C GLY A 22 4.83 -9.53 5.24
N ILE A 23 6.12 -9.85 5.17
CA ILE A 23 7.17 -9.11 5.90
C ILE A 23 7.29 -7.70 5.32
N TYR A 24 7.25 -7.53 4.00
CA TYR A 24 7.26 -6.23 3.34
C TYR A 24 6.12 -5.33 3.83
N SER A 25 4.87 -5.79 3.77
CA SER A 25 3.72 -5.01 4.22
C SER A 25 3.80 -4.67 5.71
N TRP A 26 4.33 -5.58 6.53
CA TRP A 26 4.46 -5.34 7.96
C TRP A 26 5.57 -4.33 8.29
N LEU A 27 6.75 -4.46 7.69
CA LEU A 27 7.84 -3.51 7.85
C LEU A 27 7.47 -2.13 7.31
N GLY A 28 6.76 -2.06 6.17
CA GLY A 28 6.30 -0.80 5.60
C GLY A 28 5.48 0.01 6.58
N LEU A 29 4.50 -0.63 7.25
CA LEU A 29 3.69 0.02 8.29
C LEU A 29 4.53 0.51 9.47
N LEU A 30 5.48 -0.30 9.94
CA LEU A 30 6.35 0.11 11.05
C LEU A 30 7.27 1.27 10.65
N LEU A 31 7.77 1.29 9.41
CA LEU A 31 8.64 2.35 8.91
C LEU A 31 7.88 3.67 8.70
N ASP A 32 6.60 3.60 8.33
CA ASP A 32 5.71 4.75 8.27
C ASP A 32 5.58 5.43 9.65
N ASP A 33 5.27 4.63 10.67
CA ASP A 33 5.12 5.11 12.05
C ASP A 33 6.45 5.62 12.66
N GLU A 34 7.59 5.01 12.31
CA GLU A 34 8.90 5.30 12.93
C GLU A 34 9.72 6.41 12.25
N ALA A 35 9.31 6.88 11.06
CA ALA A 35 10.07 7.90 10.33
C ALA A 35 10.34 9.18 11.14
N PRO A 36 9.39 9.73 11.94
CA PRO A 36 9.64 10.90 12.78
C PRO A 36 10.67 10.67 13.89
N ASN A 37 10.79 9.44 14.41
CA ASN A 37 11.71 9.09 15.50
C ASN A 37 13.15 8.89 15.00
N HIS A 38 13.31 8.55 13.72
CA HIS A 38 14.58 8.16 13.12
C HIS A 38 14.91 8.95 11.84
N LEU A 39 14.44 10.19 11.74
CA LEU A 39 14.51 11.02 10.53
C LEU A 39 15.91 11.06 9.88
N ASP A 40 16.96 11.31 10.66
CA ASP A 40 18.34 11.39 10.14
C ASP A 40 18.79 10.08 9.47
N ASP A 41 18.34 8.94 9.98
CA ASP A 41 18.67 7.63 9.42
C ASP A 41 17.84 7.29 8.18
N PHE A 42 16.58 7.71 8.15
CA PHE A 42 15.74 7.65 6.95
C PHE A 42 16.33 8.50 5.81
N GLN A 43 16.80 9.72 6.11
CA GLN A 43 17.43 10.62 5.13
C GLN A 43 18.73 10.04 4.56
N LYS A 44 19.53 9.35 5.38
CA LYS A 44 20.79 8.71 4.96
C LYS A 44 20.61 7.32 4.38
N PHE A 45 19.39 6.76 4.42
CA PHE A 45 19.13 5.38 4.02
C PHE A 45 19.64 5.08 2.61
N HIS A 46 19.31 5.95 1.65
CA HIS A 46 19.61 5.75 0.24
C HIS A 46 21.12 5.78 -0.05
N GLU A 47 21.82 6.75 0.53
CA GLU A 47 23.29 6.86 0.42
C GLU A 47 23.96 5.57 0.91
N ARG A 48 23.59 5.12 2.12
CA ARG A 48 24.10 3.88 2.71
C ARG A 48 23.72 2.64 1.89
N PHE A 49 22.47 2.58 1.41
CA PHE A 49 21.99 1.46 0.60
C PHE A 49 22.80 1.32 -0.69
N CYS A 50 23.04 2.43 -1.40
CA CYS A 50 23.85 2.46 -2.61
C CYS A 50 25.33 2.15 -2.33
N ALA A 51 25.87 2.57 -1.19
CA ALA A 51 27.23 2.26 -0.75
C ALA A 51 27.39 0.81 -0.24
N GLY A 52 26.30 0.05 -0.07
CA GLY A 52 26.32 -1.28 0.51
C GLY A 52 26.58 -1.30 2.02
N GLU A 53 26.40 -0.16 2.68
CA GLU A 53 26.59 0.00 4.13
C GLU A 53 25.42 -0.56 4.93
N LYS A 54 25.68 -0.89 6.19
CA LYS A 54 24.62 -1.33 7.12
C LYS A 54 23.77 -0.15 7.55
N GLN A 55 22.47 -0.40 7.68
CA GLN A 55 21.55 0.55 8.29
C GLN A 55 21.62 0.41 9.82
N PRO A 56 21.71 1.52 10.56
CA PRO A 56 21.84 1.47 12.01
C PRO A 56 20.54 1.07 12.72
N VAL A 57 19.38 1.36 12.11
CA VAL A 57 18.06 0.97 12.63
C VAL A 57 17.71 -0.43 12.12
N PRO A 58 17.36 -1.40 12.99
CA PRO A 58 17.04 -2.76 12.57
C PRO A 58 15.91 -2.86 11.55
N LEU A 59 14.87 -2.01 11.66
CA LEU A 59 13.76 -1.97 10.69
C LEU A 59 14.25 -1.54 9.30
N LEU A 60 15.11 -0.52 9.22
CA LEU A 60 15.73 -0.08 7.98
C LEU A 60 16.66 -1.17 7.41
N GLN A 61 17.41 -1.88 8.25
CA GLN A 61 18.24 -2.99 7.79
C GLN A 61 17.39 -4.12 7.20
N GLY A 62 16.31 -4.50 7.88
CA GLY A 62 15.35 -5.48 7.38
C GLY A 62 14.73 -5.07 6.04
N TRP A 63 14.41 -3.78 5.88
CA TRP A 63 13.95 -3.23 4.61
C TRP A 63 14.98 -3.40 3.50
N ALA A 64 16.23 -2.96 3.75
CA ALA A 64 17.32 -3.08 2.78
C ALA A 64 17.57 -4.54 2.34
N ASP A 65 17.46 -5.49 3.27
CA ASP A 65 17.63 -6.91 2.99
C ASP A 65 16.46 -7.48 2.17
N LEU A 66 15.22 -7.06 2.45
CA LEU A 66 14.06 -7.39 1.60
C LEU A 66 14.21 -6.82 0.18
N LEU A 67 14.66 -5.57 0.02
CA LEU A 67 14.81 -4.99 -1.33
C LEU A 67 15.75 -5.82 -2.19
N LYS A 68 16.86 -6.31 -1.62
CA LYS A 68 17.79 -7.23 -2.29
C LYS A 68 17.16 -8.59 -2.58
N LEU A 69 16.33 -9.09 -1.67
CA LEU A 69 15.65 -10.37 -1.82
C LEU A 69 14.59 -10.37 -2.94
N SER A 70 14.06 -9.21 -3.35
CA SER A 70 13.09 -9.10 -4.44
C SER A 70 13.57 -9.74 -5.75
N PHE A 71 14.86 -9.61 -6.07
CA PHE A 71 15.48 -10.21 -7.26
C PHE A 71 15.40 -11.75 -7.28
N LYS A 72 15.20 -12.39 -6.11
CA LYS A 72 14.96 -13.84 -6.03
C LYS A 72 13.59 -14.21 -6.63
N TYR A 73 12.56 -13.40 -6.43
CA TYR A 73 11.16 -13.79 -6.69
C TYR A 73 10.53 -13.09 -7.91
N TRP A 74 11.08 -11.97 -8.36
CA TRP A 74 10.62 -11.26 -9.55
C TRP A 74 11.68 -11.25 -10.65
N ASP A 75 11.22 -10.96 -11.86
CA ASP A 75 12.08 -10.65 -13.00
C ASP A 75 13.02 -9.47 -12.63
N PRO A 76 14.28 -9.42 -13.12
CA PRO A 76 15.22 -8.37 -12.73
C PRO A 76 14.72 -6.94 -12.98
N GLN A 77 13.98 -6.69 -14.07
CA GLN A 77 13.42 -5.37 -14.34
C GLN A 77 12.27 -5.07 -13.37
N VAL A 78 11.38 -6.03 -13.13
CA VAL A 78 10.27 -5.91 -12.17
C VAL A 78 10.79 -5.69 -10.74
N ALA A 79 11.81 -6.45 -10.33
CA ALA A 79 12.47 -6.28 -9.04
C ALA A 79 13.11 -4.89 -8.90
N GLY A 80 13.68 -4.36 -10.00
CA GLY A 80 14.16 -2.98 -10.05
C GLY A 80 13.07 -1.95 -9.76
N PHE A 81 11.87 -2.12 -10.34
CA PHE A 81 10.73 -1.24 -10.03
C PHE A 81 10.22 -1.39 -8.60
N ILE A 82 10.17 -2.61 -8.05
CA ILE A 82 9.86 -2.84 -6.64
C ILE A 82 10.84 -2.05 -5.76
N VAL A 83 12.15 -2.23 -5.96
CA VAL A 83 13.19 -1.52 -5.20
C VAL A 83 13.03 0.00 -5.33
N SER A 84 12.83 0.51 -6.55
CA SER A 84 12.64 1.95 -6.80
C SER A 84 11.41 2.51 -6.06
N SER A 85 10.28 1.81 -6.11
CA SER A 85 9.06 2.20 -5.41
C SER A 85 9.26 2.18 -3.88
N SER A 86 9.94 1.17 -3.35
CA SER A 86 10.24 1.06 -1.92
C SER A 86 11.25 2.10 -1.41
N LEU A 87 12.18 2.53 -2.26
CA LEU A 87 13.10 3.63 -1.97
C LEU A 87 12.33 4.97 -1.92
N ASN A 88 11.49 5.21 -2.92
CA ASN A 88 10.60 6.37 -2.95
C ASN A 88 9.71 6.46 -1.70
N PHE A 89 9.18 5.34 -1.22
CA PHE A 89 8.43 5.27 0.03
C PHE A 89 9.21 5.80 1.23
N LEU A 90 10.42 5.28 1.47
CA LEU A 90 11.25 5.79 2.57
C LEU A 90 11.59 7.27 2.42
N ASN A 91 11.78 7.73 1.18
CA ASN A 91 12.02 9.14 0.91
C ASN A 91 10.79 10.01 1.17
N ALA A 92 9.58 9.51 0.89
CA ALA A 92 8.32 10.18 1.21
C ALA A 92 8.11 10.27 2.72
N ASN A 93 8.28 9.16 3.46
CA ASN A 93 8.17 9.16 4.92
C ASN A 93 9.17 10.13 5.56
N ALA A 94 10.41 10.14 5.06
CA ALA A 94 11.43 11.10 5.49
C ALA A 94 11.02 12.55 5.21
N LEU A 95 10.42 12.81 4.03
CA LEU A 95 9.93 14.14 3.65
C LEU A 95 8.78 14.57 4.57
N GLU A 96 7.81 13.71 4.84
CA GLU A 96 6.64 13.99 5.70
C GLU A 96 7.03 14.22 7.16
N ALA A 97 8.04 13.50 7.64
CA ALA A 97 8.59 13.66 8.98
C ALA A 97 9.36 14.99 9.19
N ARG A 98 9.65 15.74 8.12
CA ARG A 98 10.32 17.04 8.24
C ARG A 98 9.37 18.11 8.79
N LYS A 99 9.89 18.96 9.67
CA LYS A 99 9.16 20.14 10.17
C LYS A 99 8.71 21.06 9.04
N GLU A 100 9.55 21.22 8.02
CA GLU A 100 9.29 22.06 6.86
C GLU A 100 8.06 21.59 6.07
N PHE A 101 7.78 20.29 6.07
CA PHE A 101 6.64 19.72 5.36
C PHE A 101 5.30 20.26 5.89
N GLY A 102 5.14 20.30 7.20
CA GLY A 102 3.98 20.89 7.86
C GLY A 102 3.83 22.41 7.66
N HIS A 103 4.84 23.07 7.11
CA HIS A 103 4.85 24.51 6.84
C HIS A 103 4.74 24.86 5.34
N ILE A 104 4.63 23.85 4.46
CA ILE A 104 4.48 24.07 3.01
C ILE A 104 3.24 24.92 2.75
N GLN A 105 3.46 26.11 2.19
CA GLN A 105 2.39 26.98 1.71
C GLN A 105 1.87 26.45 0.38
N ARG A 106 0.72 25.77 0.43
CA ARG A 106 0.07 25.23 -0.75
C ARG A 106 -0.44 26.35 -1.64
N THR A 107 -0.32 26.17 -2.95
CA THR A 107 -0.90 27.08 -3.95
C THR A 107 -1.75 26.28 -4.93
N LYS A 108 -2.87 26.83 -5.42
CA LYS A 108 -3.78 26.12 -6.34
C LYS A 108 -3.09 25.60 -7.62
N ALA A 109 -2.03 26.27 -8.06
CA ALA A 109 -1.22 25.82 -9.18
C ALA A 109 -0.56 24.44 -8.93
N GLY A 110 -0.31 24.07 -7.67
CA GLY A 110 0.29 22.79 -7.26
C GLY A 110 -0.66 21.60 -7.22
N HIS A 111 -1.76 21.60 -7.97
CA HIS A 111 -2.82 20.58 -7.93
C HIS A 111 -2.36 19.10 -8.05
N ARG A 112 -1.20 18.83 -8.69
CA ARG A 112 -0.61 17.47 -8.77
C ARG A 112 0.06 17.00 -7.48
N TRP A 113 0.24 17.88 -6.49
CA TRP A 113 0.92 17.57 -5.24
C TRP A 113 0.24 16.45 -4.45
N ALA A 114 -1.10 16.44 -4.41
CA ALA A 114 -1.86 15.41 -3.71
C ALA A 114 -1.56 14.02 -4.28
N TRP A 115 -1.59 13.87 -5.61
CA TRP A 115 -1.24 12.61 -6.27
C TRP A 115 0.24 12.25 -6.12
N PHE A 116 1.15 13.24 -6.26
CA PHE A 116 2.58 13.01 -6.14
C PHE A 116 2.95 12.42 -4.78
N LEU A 117 2.42 12.97 -3.69
CA LEU A 117 2.64 12.42 -2.35
C LEU A 117 2.02 11.03 -2.24
N ARG A 118 0.74 10.90 -2.60
CA ARG A 118 -0.01 9.65 -2.47
C ARG A 118 0.61 8.46 -3.20
N GLU A 119 1.19 8.73 -4.37
CA GLU A 119 1.89 7.72 -5.16
C GLU A 119 3.19 7.25 -4.47
N LYS A 120 3.86 8.16 -3.75
CA LYS A 120 5.16 7.91 -3.14
C LYS A 120 5.03 7.32 -1.74
N ASP A 121 4.10 7.80 -0.92
CA ASP A 121 3.86 7.34 0.46
C ASP A 121 3.11 5.99 0.54
N GLY A 122 2.29 5.63 -0.45
CA GLY A 122 1.46 4.43 -0.34
C GLY A 122 2.00 3.19 -1.04
N VAL A 123 3.12 3.31 -1.74
CA VAL A 123 3.86 2.19 -2.35
C VAL A 123 3.01 1.30 -3.28
N GLY A 124 1.96 1.87 -3.88
CA GLY A 124 1.01 1.14 -4.72
C GLY A 124 1.67 0.45 -5.91
N GLU A 125 2.73 1.04 -6.46
CA GLU A 125 3.51 0.44 -7.55
C GLU A 125 4.18 -0.88 -7.13
N ALA A 126 4.84 -0.94 -5.96
CA ALA A 126 5.42 -2.19 -5.48
C ALA A 126 4.35 -3.29 -5.33
N PHE A 127 3.17 -2.95 -4.77
CA PHE A 127 2.07 -3.90 -4.65
C PHE A 127 1.49 -4.34 -5.99
N ALA A 128 1.46 -3.47 -7.00
CA ALA A 128 1.08 -3.83 -8.36
C ALA A 128 2.04 -4.89 -8.93
N TRP A 129 3.36 -4.69 -8.79
CA TRP A 129 4.38 -5.64 -9.22
C TRP A 129 4.32 -6.98 -8.46
N PHE A 130 3.99 -6.97 -7.17
CA PHE A 130 3.83 -8.20 -6.38
C PHE A 130 2.77 -9.15 -6.92
N THR A 131 1.79 -8.64 -7.68
CA THR A 131 0.75 -9.44 -8.34
C THR A 131 1.32 -10.50 -9.28
N PHE A 132 2.48 -10.25 -9.90
CA PHE A 132 3.00 -11.04 -11.01
C PHE A 132 4.44 -11.56 -10.74
N PRO A 133 4.63 -12.53 -9.82
CA PRO A 133 5.95 -13.11 -9.54
C PRO A 133 6.43 -13.96 -10.72
N LYS A 134 7.75 -14.00 -10.98
CA LYS A 134 8.30 -14.66 -12.18
C LYS A 134 8.02 -16.16 -12.27
N ALA A 135 7.77 -16.80 -11.13
CA ALA A 135 7.41 -18.21 -11.07
C ALA A 135 6.03 -18.51 -11.71
N LEU A 136 5.13 -17.53 -11.72
CA LEU A 136 3.80 -17.64 -12.31
C LEU A 136 3.66 -16.81 -13.59
N CYS A 137 4.46 -15.76 -13.71
CA CYS A 137 4.36 -14.71 -14.72
C CYS A 137 5.75 -14.43 -15.34
N PRO A 138 6.35 -15.39 -16.04
CA PRO A 138 7.71 -15.23 -16.59
C PRO A 138 7.79 -14.22 -17.75
N ASP A 139 6.67 -13.95 -18.43
CA ASP A 139 6.63 -13.00 -19.54
C ASP A 139 6.02 -11.67 -19.10
N ILE A 140 6.90 -10.68 -18.87
CA ILE A 140 6.49 -9.36 -18.40
C ILE A 140 5.66 -8.59 -19.43
N SER A 141 5.82 -8.87 -20.72
CA SER A 141 5.10 -8.17 -21.79
C SER A 141 3.58 -8.36 -21.71
N LEU A 142 3.14 -9.40 -21.02
CA LEU A 142 1.72 -9.73 -20.89
C LEU A 142 0.99 -8.89 -19.84
N PHE A 143 1.68 -8.22 -18.92
CA PHE A 143 1.02 -7.50 -17.81
C PHE A 143 1.54 -6.09 -17.51
N VAL A 144 2.72 -5.70 -17.99
CA VAL A 144 3.32 -4.38 -17.67
C VAL A 144 2.39 -3.20 -17.99
N GLU A 145 1.57 -3.31 -19.04
CA GLU A 145 0.58 -2.30 -19.43
C GLU A 145 -0.50 -2.06 -18.35
N ALA A 146 -0.84 -3.08 -17.55
CA ALA A 146 -1.83 -2.99 -16.48
C ALA A 146 -1.27 -2.41 -15.17
N ILE A 147 0.05 -2.29 -15.03
CA ILE A 147 0.69 -1.90 -13.77
C ILE A 147 0.36 -0.48 -13.32
N PRO A 148 0.40 0.55 -14.18
CA PRO A 148 0.08 1.92 -13.76
C PRO A 148 -1.35 2.02 -13.20
N ASP A 149 -2.32 1.40 -13.88
CA ASP A 149 -3.71 1.36 -13.43
C ASP A 149 -3.84 0.57 -12.12
N LEU A 150 -3.08 -0.53 -11.94
CA LEU A 150 -3.14 -1.33 -10.72
C LEU A 150 -2.53 -0.60 -9.52
N ALA A 151 -1.42 0.12 -9.73
CA ALA A 151 -0.76 0.92 -8.72
C ALA A 151 -1.68 2.04 -8.21
N ALA A 152 -2.35 2.72 -9.15
CA ALA A 152 -3.29 3.75 -8.81
C ALA A 152 -4.58 3.19 -8.19
N TRP A 153 -5.10 2.07 -8.73
CA TRP A 153 -6.23 1.36 -8.17
C TRP A 153 -5.99 0.95 -6.72
N HIS A 154 -4.80 0.42 -6.40
CA HIS A 154 -4.42 0.01 -5.04
C HIS A 154 -4.45 1.19 -4.08
N SER A 155 -3.81 2.30 -4.47
CA SER A 155 -3.75 3.53 -3.68
C SER A 155 -5.15 4.12 -3.43
N LEU A 156 -5.91 4.35 -4.49
CA LEU A 156 -7.23 4.96 -4.42
C LEU A 156 -8.26 4.06 -3.72
N THR A 157 -8.17 2.74 -3.89
CA THR A 157 -9.04 1.79 -3.17
C THR A 157 -8.76 1.82 -1.67
N ASN A 158 -7.50 2.00 -1.26
CA ASN A 158 -7.18 2.23 0.14
C ASN A 158 -7.84 3.52 0.64
N ASP A 159 -7.71 4.63 -0.09
CA ASP A 159 -8.31 5.93 0.30
C ASP A 159 -9.84 5.82 0.44
N ILE A 160 -10.52 5.06 -0.45
CA ILE A 160 -11.96 4.80 -0.33
C ILE A 160 -12.28 4.00 0.94
N LEU A 161 -11.53 2.92 1.20
CA LEU A 161 -11.81 1.98 2.28
C LEU A 161 -11.29 2.47 3.64
N SER A 162 -10.39 3.45 3.66
CA SER A 162 -9.92 4.13 4.86
C SER A 162 -10.70 5.40 5.17
N PHE A 163 -11.42 5.98 4.20
CA PHE A 163 -12.13 7.25 4.35
C PHE A 163 -12.94 7.35 5.65
N TRP A 164 -13.71 6.31 5.98
CA TRP A 164 -14.52 6.32 7.21
C TRP A 164 -13.67 6.46 8.49
N LYS A 165 -12.59 5.68 8.63
CA LYS A 165 -11.75 5.77 9.84
C LYS A 165 -11.08 7.15 9.96
N GLU A 166 -10.78 7.78 8.83
CA GLU A 166 -10.10 9.08 8.73
C GLU A 166 -11.04 10.21 9.10
N GLU A 167 -12.27 10.18 8.56
CA GLU A 167 -13.33 11.12 8.92
C GLU A 167 -13.66 11.07 10.42
N VAL A 168 -13.81 9.87 10.97
CA VAL A 168 -14.06 9.68 12.41
C VAL A 168 -12.90 10.19 13.27
N ALA A 169 -11.67 10.11 12.77
CA ALA A 169 -10.47 10.63 13.43
C ALA A 169 -10.25 12.14 13.22
N GLY A 170 -11.04 12.79 12.36
CA GLY A 170 -10.85 14.19 12.00
C GLY A 170 -9.59 14.44 11.17
N GLU A 171 -9.08 13.43 10.48
CA GLU A 171 -7.92 13.55 9.59
C GLU A 171 -8.28 14.41 8.37
N GLN A 172 -7.55 15.50 8.15
CA GLN A 172 -7.79 16.45 7.04
C GLN A 172 -6.64 16.52 6.04
N TYR A 173 -5.57 15.74 6.26
CA TYR A 173 -4.36 15.72 5.44
C TYR A 173 -4.21 14.40 4.67
N ASN A 174 -5.32 13.83 4.19
CA ASN A 174 -5.33 12.66 3.31
C ASN A 174 -5.53 13.04 1.85
N TYR A 175 -5.45 12.06 0.93
CA TYR A 175 -5.56 12.28 -0.51
C TYR A 175 -6.86 12.98 -0.91
N ILE A 176 -8.00 12.57 -0.34
CA ILE A 176 -9.33 13.09 -0.70
C ILE A 176 -9.46 14.57 -0.29
N HIS A 177 -9.10 14.92 0.95
CA HIS A 177 -9.16 16.30 1.42
C HIS A 177 -8.13 17.18 0.72
N ASN A 178 -6.92 16.66 0.49
CA ASN A 178 -5.89 17.39 -0.25
C ASN A 178 -6.34 17.70 -1.67
N THR A 179 -6.94 16.74 -2.36
CA THR A 179 -7.48 16.92 -3.71
C THR A 179 -8.65 17.90 -3.71
N GLY A 180 -9.60 17.77 -2.77
CA GLY A 180 -10.72 18.69 -2.63
C GLY A 180 -10.29 20.14 -2.43
N TRP A 181 -9.27 20.35 -1.59
CA TRP A 181 -8.66 21.67 -1.44
C TRP A 181 -8.01 22.16 -2.73
N TYR A 182 -7.34 21.34 -3.53
CA TYR A 182 -6.73 21.81 -4.78
C TYR A 182 -7.75 22.10 -5.88
N GLU A 183 -8.83 21.33 -5.93
CA GLU A 183 -9.85 21.39 -7.00
C GLU A 183 -11.08 22.25 -6.65
N ASP A 184 -11.13 22.85 -5.46
CA ASP A 184 -12.31 23.58 -4.96
C ASP A 184 -13.57 22.70 -4.91
N LYS A 185 -13.38 21.43 -4.51
CA LYS A 185 -14.44 20.43 -4.31
C LYS A 185 -14.54 20.05 -2.84
N ASP A 186 -15.74 19.74 -2.38
CA ASP A 186 -15.91 19.12 -1.07
C ASP A 186 -15.43 17.65 -1.08
N ALA A 187 -15.11 17.12 0.10
CA ALA A 187 -14.54 15.79 0.26
C ALA A 187 -15.45 14.68 -0.31
N ARG A 188 -16.78 14.84 -0.22
CA ARG A 188 -17.72 13.85 -0.75
C ARG A 188 -17.69 13.82 -2.28
N THR A 189 -17.70 14.97 -2.93
CA THR A 189 -17.58 15.05 -4.40
C THR A 189 -16.29 14.38 -4.87
N VAL A 190 -15.15 14.65 -4.21
CA VAL A 190 -13.88 13.98 -4.55
C VAL A 190 -13.92 12.47 -4.29
N PHE A 191 -14.54 12.04 -3.19
CA PHE A 191 -14.72 10.62 -2.90
C PHE A 191 -15.54 9.90 -3.98
N GLU A 192 -16.61 10.53 -4.48
CA GLU A 192 -17.41 10.01 -5.60
C GLU A 192 -16.59 9.94 -6.91
N ASP A 193 -15.80 10.97 -7.22
CA ASP A 193 -14.87 10.97 -8.37
C ASP A 193 -13.85 9.82 -8.28
N VAL A 194 -13.26 9.60 -7.10
CA VAL A 194 -12.28 8.54 -6.85
C VAL A 194 -12.90 7.15 -7.02
N ILE A 195 -14.15 6.95 -6.59
CA ILE A 195 -14.88 5.70 -6.81
C ILE A 195 -15.01 5.41 -8.31
N ASP A 196 -15.38 6.42 -9.11
CA ASP A 196 -15.58 6.23 -10.55
C ASP A 196 -14.25 5.98 -11.29
N ASP A 197 -13.15 6.60 -10.83
CA ASP A 197 -11.81 6.29 -11.34
C ASP A 197 -11.41 4.84 -11.02
N VAL A 198 -11.60 4.38 -9.78
CA VAL A 198 -11.32 2.99 -9.37
C VAL A 198 -12.12 1.97 -10.20
N LYS A 199 -13.41 2.25 -10.49
CA LYS A 199 -14.22 1.41 -11.39
C LYS A 199 -13.64 1.37 -12.81
N THR A 200 -13.26 2.53 -13.35
CA THR A 200 -12.68 2.65 -14.70
C THR A 200 -11.38 1.85 -14.80
N LYS A 201 -10.45 2.03 -13.85
CA LYS A 201 -9.18 1.27 -13.81
C LYS A 201 -9.42 -0.24 -13.70
N THR A 202 -10.41 -0.66 -12.90
CA THR A 202 -10.79 -2.08 -12.79
C THR A 202 -11.20 -2.67 -14.15
N GLN A 203 -11.97 -1.92 -14.94
CA GLN A 203 -12.40 -2.34 -16.28
C GLN A 203 -11.21 -2.39 -17.24
N ASN A 204 -10.40 -1.32 -17.28
CA ASN A 204 -9.24 -1.21 -18.16
C ASN A 204 -8.24 -2.36 -17.95
N MET A 205 -7.82 -2.62 -16.71
CA MET A 205 -6.86 -3.69 -16.42
C MET A 205 -7.39 -5.08 -16.82
N ARG A 206 -8.69 -5.34 -16.62
CA ARG A 206 -9.32 -6.59 -17.05
C ARG A 206 -9.35 -6.73 -18.57
N LEU A 207 -9.55 -5.63 -19.29
CA LEU A 207 -9.48 -5.61 -20.76
C LEU A 207 -8.05 -5.85 -21.24
N VAL A 208 -7.06 -5.18 -20.65
CA VAL A 208 -5.63 -5.36 -20.96
C VAL A 208 -5.23 -6.83 -20.78
N LEU A 209 -5.65 -7.48 -19.70
CA LEU A 209 -5.32 -8.88 -19.42
C LEU A 209 -6.29 -9.91 -20.02
N ASN A 210 -7.27 -9.49 -20.82
CA ASN A 210 -8.26 -10.40 -21.38
C ASN A 210 -7.59 -11.48 -22.25
N GLY A 211 -7.92 -12.74 -22.00
CA GLY A 211 -7.29 -13.89 -22.67
C GLY A 211 -5.87 -14.21 -22.23
N ARG A 212 -5.27 -13.46 -21.28
CA ARG A 212 -3.90 -13.65 -20.79
C ARG A 212 -3.89 -14.40 -19.44
N ASN A 213 -4.39 -15.63 -19.38
CA ASN A 213 -4.26 -16.45 -18.16
C ASN A 213 -2.81 -16.97 -18.00
N PRO A 214 -2.28 -17.11 -16.76
CA PRO A 214 -2.94 -16.90 -15.47
C PRO A 214 -2.97 -15.44 -14.97
N TYR A 215 -2.42 -14.48 -15.71
CA TYR A 215 -2.27 -13.07 -15.29
C TYR A 215 -3.60 -12.43 -14.88
N LEU A 216 -4.66 -12.58 -15.69
CA LEU A 216 -5.99 -12.06 -15.33
C LEU A 216 -6.55 -12.68 -14.05
N GLN A 217 -6.32 -13.98 -13.81
CA GLN A 217 -6.73 -14.64 -12.59
C GLN A 217 -6.01 -14.05 -11.37
N LEU A 218 -4.69 -13.83 -11.46
CA LEU A 218 -3.89 -13.26 -10.38
C LEU A 218 -4.30 -11.82 -10.07
N LEU A 219 -4.55 -10.99 -11.08
CA LEU A 219 -5.09 -9.64 -10.91
C LEU A 219 -6.42 -9.68 -10.14
N ASN A 220 -7.36 -10.53 -10.55
CA ASN A 220 -8.66 -10.63 -9.91
C ASN A 220 -8.56 -11.14 -8.46
N SER A 221 -7.69 -12.12 -8.19
CA SER A 221 -7.42 -12.59 -6.83
C SER A 221 -6.85 -11.47 -5.96
N HIS A 222 -5.91 -10.68 -6.47
CA HIS A 222 -5.35 -9.54 -5.74
C HIS A 222 -6.42 -8.49 -5.43
N MET A 223 -7.19 -8.04 -6.42
CA MET A 223 -8.22 -7.02 -6.18
C MET A 223 -9.27 -7.47 -5.16
N LEU A 224 -9.78 -8.71 -5.28
CA LEU A 224 -10.76 -9.27 -4.34
C LEU A 224 -10.18 -9.48 -2.95
N GLY A 225 -8.93 -9.95 -2.88
CA GLY A 225 -8.19 -10.14 -1.64
C GLY A 225 -7.95 -8.82 -0.92
N TYR A 226 -7.62 -7.76 -1.64
CA TYR A 226 -7.36 -6.44 -1.10
C TYR A 226 -8.61 -5.83 -0.47
N ILE A 227 -9.77 -5.95 -1.14
CA ILE A 227 -11.06 -5.54 -0.59
C ILE A 227 -11.40 -6.38 0.64
N SER A 228 -11.28 -7.71 0.55
CA SER A 228 -11.54 -8.64 1.67
C SER A 228 -10.69 -8.31 2.89
N PHE A 229 -9.40 -8.00 2.68
CA PHE A 229 -8.49 -7.59 3.73
C PHE A 229 -9.00 -6.36 4.49
N HIS A 230 -9.41 -5.30 3.79
CA HIS A 230 -9.93 -4.08 4.44
C HIS A 230 -11.20 -4.36 5.25
N LYS A 231 -12.09 -5.23 4.74
CA LYS A 231 -13.32 -5.61 5.44
C LYS A 231 -13.07 -6.42 6.72
N LEU A 232 -11.96 -7.17 6.77
CA LEU A 232 -11.62 -8.05 7.89
C LEU A 232 -10.74 -7.38 8.95
N ILE A 233 -9.97 -6.37 8.57
CA ILE A 233 -9.02 -5.74 9.48
C ILE A 233 -9.70 -4.62 10.26
N SER A 234 -9.61 -4.71 11.60
CA SER A 234 -10.24 -3.75 12.50
C SER A 234 -9.74 -2.31 12.33
N ARG A 235 -8.52 -2.10 11.80
CA ARG A 235 -7.96 -0.75 11.55
C ARG A 235 -8.91 0.16 10.77
N TYR A 236 -9.69 -0.37 9.82
CA TYR A 236 -10.49 0.44 8.90
C TYR A 236 -11.92 0.76 9.40
N LYS A 237 -12.35 0.19 10.53
CA LYS A 237 -13.68 0.48 11.11
C LYS A 237 -14.88 0.25 10.21
N LEU A 238 -14.74 -0.57 9.15
CA LEU A 238 -15.80 -0.76 8.15
C LEU A 238 -17.04 -1.47 8.70
N TRP A 239 -16.96 -2.18 9.84
CA TRP A 239 -18.14 -2.76 10.48
C TRP A 239 -19.09 -1.69 11.03
N GLU A 240 -18.59 -0.50 11.40
CA GLU A 240 -19.41 0.62 11.88
C GLU A 240 -20.37 1.15 10.80
N VAL A 241 -20.04 0.93 9.53
CA VAL A 241 -20.84 1.33 8.35
C VAL A 241 -21.45 0.14 7.60
N GLY A 242 -21.47 -1.05 8.22
CA GLY A 242 -22.08 -2.25 7.63
C GLY A 242 -21.29 -2.88 6.48
N LEU A 243 -20.01 -2.53 6.33
CA LEU A 243 -19.14 -3.01 5.26
C LEU A 243 -18.02 -3.93 5.75
N GLY A 244 -17.90 -4.20 7.05
CA GLY A 244 -16.86 -5.05 7.64
C GLY A 244 -17.40 -6.11 8.59
N GLU A 245 -16.54 -7.04 8.99
CA GLU A 245 -16.82 -7.95 10.11
C GLU A 245 -16.39 -7.30 11.43
N ASP A 246 -17.26 -7.30 12.44
CA ASP A 246 -16.86 -6.87 13.79
C ASP A 246 -15.99 -7.95 14.44
N THR A 247 -14.67 -7.75 14.39
CA THR A 247 -13.71 -8.63 15.06
C THR A 247 -13.45 -8.21 16.51
N THR A 248 -13.93 -7.06 16.97
CA THR A 248 -13.74 -6.60 18.36
C THR A 248 -14.49 -7.51 19.34
N ASP A 249 -15.63 -8.05 18.91
CA ASP A 249 -16.45 -8.99 19.66
C ASP A 249 -15.80 -10.38 19.83
N ARG A 250 -14.80 -10.75 19.00
CA ARG A 250 -14.05 -12.00 19.15
C ARG A 250 -12.98 -11.93 20.24
N ASN A 251 -12.34 -10.76 20.45
CA ASN A 251 -11.33 -10.59 21.49
C ASN A 251 -11.97 -10.52 22.90
N MET A 252 -13.14 -9.87 23.04
CA MET A 252 -13.87 -9.87 24.31
C MET A 252 -14.36 -11.26 24.74
N LYS A 253 -14.72 -12.13 23.79
CA LYS A 253 -15.15 -13.51 24.08
C LYS A 253 -14.00 -14.45 24.48
N VAL A 254 -12.76 -14.14 24.08
CA VAL A 254 -11.57 -14.88 24.53
C VAL A 254 -11.20 -14.45 25.95
N GLU A 255 -11.18 -13.15 26.24
CA GLU A 255 -10.90 -12.62 27.59
C GLU A 255 -11.96 -13.06 28.62
N GLN A 256 -13.25 -13.10 28.26
CA GLN A 256 -14.28 -13.62 29.16
C GLN A 256 -14.19 -15.13 29.41
N LYS A 257 -13.66 -15.92 28.46
CA LYS A 257 -13.44 -17.36 28.65
C LYS A 257 -12.28 -17.60 29.62
N ASP A 258 -11.21 -16.84 29.50
CA ASP A 258 -10.02 -16.96 30.36
C ASP A 258 -10.30 -16.43 31.79
N MET A 259 -11.20 -15.47 31.96
CA MET A 259 -11.67 -15.01 33.28
C MET A 259 -12.65 -15.98 33.98
N LEU A 260 -13.32 -16.86 33.23
CA LEU A 260 -14.22 -17.88 33.79
C LEU A 260 -13.52 -19.21 34.07
N THR A 261 -12.22 -19.30 33.78
CA THR A 261 -11.37 -20.49 34.05
C THR A 261 -10.24 -20.24 35.05
N GLN A 262 -10.26 -19.12 35.77
CA GLN A 262 -9.47 -18.90 37.01
C GLN A 262 -10.40 -18.88 38.22
#